data_AF-A0A3M1PND2-F1
#
_entry.id   AF-A0A3M1PND2-F1
#
_cell.length_a   1.000
_cell.length_b   1.000
_cell.length_c   1.000
_cell.angle_alpha   90.00
_cell.angle_beta   90.00
_cell.angle_gamma   90.00
#
_symmetry.space_group_name_H-M   'P 1'
#
loop_
_entity.id
_entity.type
_entity.pdbx_description
1 polymer ?
#
loop_
_entity_poly.entity_id
_entity_poly.type
_entity_poly.pdbx_seq_one_letter_code
_entity_poly.pdbx_strand_id
1 'polypeptide(L)'
;AAAIEAARAGEAGRGFAIVADEVRQLADRAAKASKEIEQIVLQIQSETGSVMTAMEEGTQQVIEGTRLAEQAKRSLEDIIQVSNRIDVLVRSITTDTIEQTETSRAVAQVMQSVELTAQETSQEAQRVSGSLQSLVGVARDLLNSVERFRVEK
;
A
#
# COMPACT_ATOMS: atom_id res chain seq x y z
N ALA A 1 -67.03 -50.31 17.42
CA ALA A 1 -67.55 -51.03 18.59
C ALA A 1 -68.85 -50.39 19.10
N ALA A 2 -68.85 -49.13 19.58
CA ALA A 2 -70.04 -48.49 20.15
C ALA A 2 -71.24 -48.32 19.18
N ALA A 3 -71.03 -47.87 17.94
CA ALA A 3 -72.11 -47.74 16.94
C ALA A 3 -72.72 -49.08 16.51
N ILE A 4 -71.93 -50.16 16.54
CA ILE A 4 -72.36 -51.53 16.23
C ILE A 4 -73.22 -52.08 17.38
N GLU A 5 -72.81 -51.85 18.63
CA GLU A 5 -73.58 -52.25 19.82
C GLU A 5 -74.87 -51.43 19.99
N ALA A 6 -74.87 -50.17 19.57
CA ALA A 6 -76.07 -49.32 19.52
C ALA A 6 -77.11 -49.80 18.49
N ALA A 7 -76.66 -50.31 17.33
CA ALA A 7 -77.54 -50.92 16.33
C ALA A 7 -78.18 -52.24 16.83
N ARG A 8 -77.48 -52.98 17.71
CA ARG A 8 -78.00 -54.19 18.37
C ARG A 8 -79.11 -53.92 19.41
N ALA A 9 -79.14 -52.73 20.00
CA ALA A 9 -80.10 -52.34 21.04
C ALA A 9 -81.44 -51.78 20.50
N GLY A 10 -81.62 -51.67 19.18
CA GLY A 10 -82.85 -51.19 18.56
C GLY A 10 -83.21 -49.74 18.94
N GLU A 11 -84.49 -49.46 19.18
CA GLU A 11 -85.02 -48.13 19.53
C GLU A 11 -84.32 -47.48 20.75
N ALA A 12 -83.91 -48.28 21.75
CA ALA A 12 -83.21 -47.79 22.94
C ALA A 12 -81.76 -47.35 22.68
N GLY A 13 -81.14 -47.85 21.60
CA GLY A 13 -79.75 -47.56 21.22
C GLY A 13 -79.57 -46.35 20.31
N ARG A 14 -80.66 -45.75 19.80
CA ARG A 14 -80.63 -44.67 18.81
C ARG A 14 -79.82 -43.45 19.26
N GLY A 15 -79.96 -43.05 20.52
CA GLY A 15 -79.17 -41.96 21.11
C GLY A 15 -77.68 -42.28 21.23
N PHE A 16 -77.33 -43.52 21.60
CA PHE A 16 -75.95 -43.99 21.66
C PHE A 16 -75.31 -44.12 20.27
N ALA A 17 -76.09 -44.48 19.24
CA ALA A 17 -75.62 -44.53 17.86
C ALA A 17 -75.21 -43.14 17.35
N ILE A 18 -76.02 -42.12 17.61
CA ILE A 18 -75.74 -40.73 17.23
C ILE A 18 -74.48 -40.22 17.92
N VAL A 19 -74.36 -40.43 19.24
CA VAL A 19 -73.17 -40.02 20.00
C VAL A 19 -71.92 -40.76 19.51
N ALA A 20 -72.02 -42.05 19.18
CA ALA A 20 -70.90 -42.83 18.66
C ALA A 20 -70.43 -42.34 17.28
N ASP A 21 -71.36 -41.94 16.40
CA ASP A 21 -71.01 -41.35 15.10
C ASP A 21 -70.41 -39.95 15.23
N GLU A 22 -70.89 -39.13 16.17
CA GLU A 22 -70.32 -37.81 16.46
C GLU A 22 -68.89 -37.92 17.02
N VAL A 23 -68.65 -38.88 17.91
CA VAL A 23 -67.31 -39.19 18.45
C VAL A 23 -66.39 -39.70 17.34
N ARG A 24 -66.89 -40.54 16.41
CA ARG A 24 -66.12 -41.00 15.25
C ARG A 24 -65.74 -39.85 14.33
N GLN A 25 -66.68 -38.96 14.01
CA GLN A 25 -66.38 -37.76 13.20
C GLN A 25 -65.41 -36.82 13.90
N LEU A 26 -65.50 -36.67 15.22
CA LEU A 26 -64.55 -35.86 15.99
C LEU A 26 -63.15 -36.48 15.98
N ALA A 27 -63.07 -37.81 16.14
CA ALA A 27 -61.81 -38.55 16.06
C ALA A 27 -61.18 -38.46 14.67
N ASP A 28 -61.95 -38.59 13.60
CA ASP A 28 -61.48 -38.41 12.21
C ASP A 28 -60.98 -36.97 11.97
N ARG A 29 -61.68 -35.96 12.49
CA ARG A 29 -61.23 -34.56 12.43
C ARG A 29 -59.95 -34.33 13.22
N ALA A 30 -59.84 -34.89 14.42
CA ALA A 30 -58.64 -34.80 15.25
C ALA A 30 -57.43 -35.50 14.58
N ALA A 31 -57.65 -36.67 13.97
CA ALA A 31 -56.60 -37.40 13.25
C ALA A 31 -56.11 -36.62 12.03
N LYS A 32 -57.01 -35.99 11.26
CA LYS A 32 -56.63 -35.11 10.15
C LYS A 32 -55.83 -33.90 10.61
N ALA A 33 -56.32 -33.18 11.64
CA ALA A 33 -55.63 -32.03 12.20
C ALA A 33 -54.24 -32.41 12.73
N SER A 34 -54.10 -33.57 13.40
CA SER A 34 -52.81 -34.06 13.89
C SER A 34 -51.82 -34.35 12.74
N LYS A 35 -52.31 -34.82 11.60
CA LYS A 35 -51.49 -35.09 10.41
C LYS A 35 -51.06 -33.81 9.69
N GLU A 36 -51.93 -32.79 9.67
CA GLU A 36 -51.58 -31.45 9.18
C GLU A 36 -50.50 -30.81 10.07
N ILE A 37 -50.62 -30.93 11.39
CA ILE A 37 -49.59 -30.46 12.34
C ILE A 37 -48.26 -31.19 12.11
N GLU A 38 -48.29 -32.52 11.91
CA GLU A 38 -47.09 -33.30 11.61
C GLU A 38 -46.39 -32.78 10.34
N GLN A 39 -47.13 -32.48 9.28
CA GLN A 39 -46.58 -31.89 8.06
C GLN A 39 -45.97 -30.51 8.28
N ILE A 40 -46.64 -29.64 9.05
CA ILE A 40 -46.12 -28.32 9.40
C ILE A 40 -44.81 -28.45 10.20
N VAL A 41 -44.75 -29.36 11.15
CA VAL A 41 -43.54 -29.61 11.96
C VAL A 41 -42.38 -30.09 11.09
N LEU A 42 -42.64 -31.03 10.17
CA LEU A 42 -41.61 -31.50 9.22
C LEU A 42 -41.11 -30.37 8.31
N GLN A 43 -41.99 -29.49 7.86
CA GLN A 43 -41.61 -28.34 7.07
C GLN A 43 -40.75 -27.36 7.86
N ILE A 44 -41.15 -27.02 9.10
CA ILE A 44 -40.36 -26.16 10.00
C ILE A 44 -38.98 -26.76 10.26
N GLN A 45 -38.88 -28.08 10.47
CA GLN A 45 -37.59 -28.75 10.67
C GLN A 45 -36.70 -28.64 9.43
N SER A 46 -37.26 -28.83 8.24
CA SER A 46 -36.54 -28.69 6.97
C SER A 46 -36.03 -27.26 6.74
N GLU A 47 -36.90 -26.26 6.96
CA GLU A 47 -36.55 -24.84 6.85
C GLU A 47 -35.47 -24.46 7.89
N THR A 48 -35.60 -24.94 9.12
CA THR A 48 -34.60 -24.73 10.19
C THR A 48 -33.25 -25.32 9.80
N GLY A 49 -33.23 -26.53 9.22
CA GLY A 49 -32.00 -27.14 8.70
C GLY A 49 -31.35 -26.31 7.59
N SER A 50 -32.17 -25.75 6.69
CA SER A 50 -31.67 -24.87 5.62
C SER A 50 -31.07 -23.58 6.17
N VAL A 51 -31.70 -22.97 7.18
CA VAL A 51 -31.17 -21.78 7.89
C VAL A 51 -29.85 -22.10 8.58
N MET A 52 -29.72 -23.26 9.22
CA MET A 52 -28.46 -23.69 9.85
C MET A 52 -27.31 -23.76 8.84
N THR A 53 -27.54 -24.38 7.67
CA THR A 53 -26.53 -24.41 6.60
C THR A 53 -26.14 -23.02 6.14
N ALA A 54 -27.12 -22.14 5.92
CA ALA A 54 -26.86 -20.76 5.51
C ALA A 54 -26.08 -19.97 6.58
N MET A 55 -26.33 -20.23 7.87
CA MET A 55 -25.57 -19.63 8.97
C MET A 55 -24.13 -20.15 9.03
N GLU A 56 -23.90 -21.44 8.78
CA GLU A 56 -22.54 -22.01 8.70
C GLU A 56 -21.75 -21.39 7.53
N GLU A 57 -22.36 -21.30 6.34
CA GLU A 57 -21.76 -20.63 5.19
C GLU A 57 -21.45 -19.16 5.47
N GLY A 58 -22.41 -18.44 6.07
CA GLY A 58 -22.22 -17.04 6.47
C GLY A 58 -21.08 -16.86 7.47
N THR A 59 -20.96 -17.78 8.43
CA THR A 59 -19.85 -17.77 9.41
C THR A 59 -18.51 -17.97 8.70
N GLN A 60 -18.43 -18.89 7.74
CA GLN A 60 -17.21 -19.12 6.98
C GLN A 60 -16.82 -17.91 6.13
N GLN A 61 -17.80 -17.24 5.52
CA GLN A 61 -17.57 -15.99 4.78
C GLN A 61 -17.05 -14.86 5.68
N VAL A 62 -17.58 -14.73 6.90
CA VAL A 62 -17.10 -13.73 7.88
C VAL A 62 -15.65 -14.02 8.30
N ILE A 63 -15.30 -15.29 8.53
CA ILE A 63 -13.92 -15.69 8.85
C ILE A 63 -12.97 -15.29 7.73
N GLU A 64 -13.33 -15.62 6.48
CA GLU A 64 -12.51 -15.28 5.32
C GLU A 64 -12.40 -13.77 5.10
N GLY A 65 -13.51 -13.04 5.22
CA GLY A 65 -13.53 -11.58 5.14
C GLY A 65 -12.64 -10.92 6.20
N THR A 66 -12.68 -11.45 7.43
CA THR A 66 -11.82 -10.99 8.52
C THR A 66 -10.33 -11.25 8.21
N ARG A 67 -10.01 -12.42 7.66
CA ARG A 67 -8.65 -12.77 7.24
C ARG A 67 -8.12 -11.82 6.17
N LEU A 68 -8.95 -11.50 5.17
CA LEU A 68 -8.60 -10.55 4.11
C LEU A 68 -8.41 -9.13 4.64
N ALA A 69 -9.28 -8.68 5.55
CA ALA A 69 -9.16 -7.37 6.18
C ALA A 69 -7.85 -7.25 6.99
N GLU A 70 -7.47 -8.29 7.72
CA GLU A 70 -6.21 -8.34 8.46
C GLU A 70 -4.98 -8.32 7.52
N GLN A 71 -5.05 -9.00 6.36
CA GLN A 71 -4.00 -8.90 5.35
C GLN A 71 -3.89 -7.49 4.77
N ALA A 72 -5.03 -6.85 4.46
CA ALA A 72 -5.04 -5.47 3.97
C ALA A 72 -4.44 -4.50 4.99
N LYS A 73 -4.76 -4.67 6.28
CA LYS A 73 -4.18 -3.89 7.37
C LYS A 73 -2.65 -4.00 7.40
N ARG A 74 -2.09 -5.20 7.33
CA ARG A 74 -0.62 -5.40 7.32
C ARG A 74 0.04 -4.74 6.12
N SER A 75 -0.54 -4.87 4.93
CA SER A 75 -0.04 -4.17 3.75
C SER A 75 -0.04 -2.66 3.91
N LEU A 76 -1.07 -2.09 4.56
CA LEU A 76 -1.12 -0.66 4.86
C LEU A 76 -0.06 -0.25 5.90
N GLU A 77 0.19 -1.08 6.91
CA GLU A 77 1.27 -0.85 7.89
C GLU A 77 2.65 -0.84 7.20
N ASP A 78 2.89 -1.76 6.27
CA ASP A 78 4.12 -1.78 5.46
C ASP A 78 4.27 -0.51 4.60
N ILE A 79 3.18 -0.04 3.98
CA ILE A 79 3.16 1.22 3.20
C ILE A 79 3.52 2.41 4.08
N ILE A 80 3.01 2.47 5.32
CA ILE A 80 3.34 3.53 6.28
C ILE A 80 4.83 3.48 6.63
N GLN A 81 5.39 2.30 6.89
CA GLN A 81 6.83 2.16 7.18
C GLN A 81 7.71 2.63 6.01
N VAL A 82 7.36 2.24 4.78
CA VAL A 82 8.08 2.67 3.58
C VAL A 82 7.98 4.18 3.41
N SER A 83 6.79 4.77 3.62
CA SER A 83 6.59 6.22 3.52
C SER A 83 7.42 7.00 4.53
N ASN A 84 7.51 6.51 5.77
CA ASN A 84 8.37 7.12 6.79
C ASN A 84 9.86 7.04 6.40
N ARG A 85 10.29 5.94 5.80
CA ARG A 85 11.67 5.80 5.31
C ARG A 85 11.95 6.75 4.14
N ILE A 86 10.98 6.97 3.26
CA ILE A 86 11.06 7.97 2.19
C ILE A 86 11.20 9.39 2.77
N ASP A 87 10.44 9.76 3.81
CA ASP A 87 10.55 11.08 4.46
C ASP A 87 11.97 11.32 5.00
N VAL A 88 12.54 10.31 5.69
CA VAL A 88 13.92 10.38 6.19
C VAL A 88 14.92 10.58 5.04
N LEU A 89 14.79 9.82 3.95
CA LEU A 89 15.68 9.95 2.79
C LEU A 89 15.56 11.32 2.12
N VAL A 90 14.35 11.86 1.96
CA VAL A 90 14.13 13.20 1.39
C VAL A 90 14.78 14.28 2.26
N ARG A 91 14.69 14.16 3.59
CA ARG A 91 15.39 15.09 4.51
C ARG A 91 16.91 15.00 4.38
N SER A 92 17.45 13.79 4.24
CA SER A 92 18.89 13.58 4.00
C SER A 92 19.33 14.24 2.69
N ILE A 93 18.64 13.92 1.58
CA ILE A 93 18.93 14.51 0.26
C ILE A 93 18.87 16.04 0.31
N THR A 94 17.90 16.60 1.01
CA THR A 94 17.78 18.05 1.18
C THR A 94 19.00 18.63 1.89
N THR A 95 19.46 17.97 2.95
CA THR A 95 20.66 18.38 3.71
C THR A 95 21.91 18.30 2.83
N ASP A 96 22.10 17.18 2.15
CA ASP A 96 23.23 16.96 1.23
C ASP A 96 23.23 17.99 0.09
N THR A 97 22.07 18.38 -0.41
CA THR A 97 21.93 19.40 -1.47
C THR A 97 22.35 20.79 -0.98
N ILE A 98 22.05 21.12 0.28
CA ILE A 98 22.49 22.38 0.89
C ILE A 98 24.01 22.38 1.03
N GLU A 99 24.61 21.31 1.54
CA GLU A 99 26.07 21.16 1.66
C GLU A 99 26.77 21.22 0.29
N GLN A 100 26.19 20.58 -0.72
CA GLN A 100 26.70 20.60 -2.09
C GLN A 100 26.65 22.01 -2.69
N THR A 101 25.63 22.80 -2.34
CA THR A 101 25.52 24.21 -2.77
C THR A 101 26.64 25.05 -2.17
N GLU A 102 26.92 24.91 -0.87
CA GLU A 102 28.02 25.63 -0.23
C GLU A 102 29.39 25.20 -0.80
N THR A 103 29.58 23.90 -1.03
CA THR A 103 30.79 23.38 -1.67
C THR A 103 30.97 23.96 -3.07
N SER A 104 29.89 24.05 -3.85
CA SER A 104 29.93 24.64 -5.20
C SER A 104 30.31 26.11 -5.18
N ARG A 105 29.85 26.87 -4.17
CA ARG A 105 30.26 28.27 -3.98
C ARG A 105 31.75 28.38 -3.62
N ALA A 106 32.26 27.50 -2.76
CA ALA A 106 33.67 27.46 -2.43
C ALA A 106 34.53 27.16 -3.68
N VAL A 107 34.11 26.21 -4.52
CA VAL A 107 34.78 25.91 -5.79
C VAL A 107 34.79 27.14 -6.71
N ALA A 108 33.67 27.85 -6.83
CA ALA A 108 33.60 29.07 -7.64
C ALA A 108 34.58 30.15 -7.15
N GLN A 109 34.71 30.33 -5.83
CA GLN A 109 35.70 31.26 -5.25
C GLN A 109 37.14 30.85 -5.55
N VAL A 110 37.45 29.55 -5.45
CA VAL A 110 38.78 29.03 -5.80
C VAL A 110 39.07 29.28 -7.29
N MET A 111 38.10 29.06 -8.18
CA MET A 111 38.28 29.33 -9.61
C MET A 111 38.53 30.81 -9.90
N GLN A 112 37.86 31.72 -9.18
CA GLN A 112 38.15 33.15 -9.29
C GLN A 112 39.58 33.50 -8.85
N SER A 113 40.08 32.87 -7.78
CA SER A 113 41.47 33.05 -7.37
C SER A 113 42.46 32.52 -8.40
N VAL A 114 42.18 31.37 -9.02
CA VAL A 114 43.00 30.79 -10.08
C VAL A 114 43.07 31.71 -11.29
N GLU A 115 41.95 32.31 -11.68
CA GLU A 115 41.90 33.29 -12.77
C GLU A 115 42.82 34.48 -12.49
N LEU A 116 42.75 35.07 -11.30
CA LEU A 116 43.60 36.19 -10.90
C LEU A 116 45.09 35.83 -10.96
N THR A 117 45.48 34.70 -10.38
CA THR A 117 46.88 34.23 -10.42
C THR A 117 47.35 33.96 -11.85
N ALA A 118 46.49 33.43 -12.72
CA ALA A 118 46.83 33.23 -14.12
C ALA A 118 47.03 34.55 -14.87
N GLN A 119 46.22 35.58 -14.59
CA GLN A 119 46.38 36.92 -15.15
C GLN A 119 47.70 37.56 -14.68
N GLU A 120 48.01 37.49 -13.39
CA GLU A 120 49.27 37.98 -12.82
C GLU A 120 50.47 37.27 -13.48
N THR A 121 50.44 35.94 -13.57
CA THR A 121 51.50 35.15 -14.19
C THR A 121 51.73 35.53 -15.66
N SER A 122 50.64 35.78 -16.41
CA SER A 122 50.73 36.24 -17.80
C SER A 122 51.39 37.62 -17.91
N GLN A 123 51.02 38.56 -17.03
CA GLN A 123 51.64 39.88 -16.99
C GLN A 123 53.12 39.80 -16.63
N GLU A 124 53.51 38.98 -15.64
CA GLU A 124 54.90 38.74 -15.30
C GLU A 124 55.70 38.18 -16.48
N ALA A 125 55.16 37.18 -17.18
CA ALA A 125 55.80 36.61 -18.35
C ALA A 125 56.04 37.66 -19.45
N GLN A 126 55.10 38.59 -19.66
CA GLN A 126 55.28 39.72 -20.58
C GLN A 126 56.40 40.66 -20.12
N ARG A 127 56.49 40.99 -18.83
CA ARG A 127 57.58 41.82 -18.27
C ARG A 127 58.94 41.16 -18.42
N VAL A 128 59.03 39.85 -18.16
CA VAL A 128 60.25 39.06 -18.35
C VAL A 128 60.66 39.07 -19.83
N SER A 129 59.72 38.84 -20.75
CA SER A 129 59.98 38.89 -22.20
C SER A 129 60.54 40.26 -22.63
N GLY A 130 59.94 41.36 -22.16
CA GLY A 130 60.44 42.71 -22.44
C GLY A 130 61.84 42.96 -21.88
N SER A 131 62.12 42.47 -20.67
CA SER A 131 63.45 42.58 -20.05
C SER A 131 64.52 41.79 -20.82
N LEU A 132 64.18 40.61 -21.32
CA LEU A 132 65.06 39.82 -22.18
C LEU A 132 65.35 40.51 -23.51
N GLN A 133 64.35 41.16 -24.13
CA GLN A 133 64.57 41.96 -25.34
C GLN A 133 65.52 43.13 -25.10
N SER A 134 65.37 43.83 -23.98
CA SER A 134 66.31 44.90 -23.57
C SER A 134 67.73 44.35 -23.34
N LEU A 135 67.85 43.22 -22.65
CA LEU A 135 69.15 42.57 -22.41
C LEU A 135 69.84 42.17 -23.72
N VAL A 136 69.10 41.64 -24.69
CA VAL A 136 69.63 41.34 -26.03
C VAL A 136 70.11 42.62 -26.73
N GLY A 137 69.39 43.73 -26.58
CA GLY A 137 69.82 45.04 -27.08
C GLY A 137 71.15 45.48 -26.48
N VAL A 138 71.27 45.49 -25.15
CA VAL A 138 72.51 45.86 -24.44
C VAL A 138 73.67 44.95 -24.83
N ALA A 139 73.44 43.64 -24.98
CA ALA A 139 74.48 42.70 -25.41
C ALA A 139 75.00 43.01 -26.83
N ARG A 140 74.11 43.41 -27.76
CA ARG A 140 74.50 43.86 -29.11
C ARG A 140 75.32 45.15 -29.07
N ASP A 141 74.93 46.12 -28.24
CA ASP A 141 75.65 47.37 -28.10
C ASP A 141 77.05 47.17 -27.52
N LEU A 142 77.19 46.24 -26.56
CA LEU A 142 78.49 45.84 -26.02
C LEU A 142 79.37 45.17 -27.10
N LEU A 143 78.81 44.25 -27.89
CA LEU A 143 79.53 43.62 -29.00
C LEU A 143 80.04 44.66 -30.01
N ASN A 144 79.17 45.57 -30.45
CA ASN A 144 79.54 46.66 -31.36
C ASN A 144 80.63 47.57 -30.78
N SER A 145 80.56 47.84 -29.46
CA SER A 145 81.57 48.65 -28.77
C SER A 145 82.93 47.94 -28.76
N VAL A 146 82.96 46.65 -28.44
CA VAL A 146 84.20 45.84 -28.44
C VAL A 146 84.80 45.72 -29.84
N GLU A 147 83.98 45.58 -30.89
CA GLU A 147 84.45 45.59 -32.28
C GLU A 147 85.14 46.91 -32.66
N ARG A 148 84.63 48.05 -32.20
CA ARG A 148 85.29 49.35 -32.42
C ARG A 148 86.65 49.49 -31.74
N PHE A 149 86.84 48.83 -30.59
CA PHE A 149 88.15 48.77 -29.92
C PHE A 149 89.09 47.74 -30.55
N ARG A 150 88.57 46.86 -31.42
CA ARG A 150 89.35 45.92 -32.21
C ARG A 150 89.95 46.63 -33.43
N VAL A 151 90.72 47.69 -33.17
CA VAL A 151 91.59 48.31 -34.18
C VAL A 151 92.86 47.49 -34.27
N GLU A 152 93.13 47.07 -35.50
CA GLU A 152 94.20 46.26 -36.10
C GLU A 152 95.51 46.07 -35.32
N LYS A 153 96.01 44.83 -35.39
CA LYS A 153 97.44 44.51 -35.30
C LYS A 153 98.13 44.87 -36.61
#